data_AF-A0A935C3L3-F1
#
_entry.id   AF-A0A935C3L3-F1
#
_cell.length_a   1.000
_cell.length_b   1.000
_cell.length_c   1.000
_cell.angle_alpha   90.00
_cell.angle_beta   90.00
_cell.angle_gamma   90.00
#
_symmetry.space_group_name_H-M   'P 1'
#
loop_
_entity.id
_entity.type
_entity.pdbx_description
1 polymer ?
#
loop_
_entity_poly.entity_id
_entity_poly.type
_entity_poly.pdbx_seq_one_letter_code
_entity_poly.pdbx_strand_id
1 'polypeptide(L)'
;MKNKTNAVQVIARATKCPDFEPDEIFSLMRRLNMNEKGLAILMNVTPATVRLWTSGAVKPCGTAKRIMQIYSACPEVISKISVETEESNAETDT
;
A
#
# COMPACT_ATOMS: atom_id res chain seq x y z
N MET A 1 6.60 -23.00 -27.90
CA MET A 1 7.05 -21.68 -27.40
C MET A 1 6.05 -21.19 -26.37
N LYS A 2 6.45 -20.88 -25.13
CA LYS A 2 5.54 -20.30 -24.13
C LYS A 2 5.37 -18.82 -24.46
N ASN A 3 4.16 -18.41 -24.86
CA ASN A 3 3.85 -16.99 -25.08
C ASN A 3 4.03 -16.24 -23.75
N LYS A 4 5.05 -15.38 -23.66
CA LYS A 4 5.19 -14.42 -22.56
C LYS A 4 4.06 -13.41 -22.71
N THR A 5 3.00 -13.56 -21.93
CA THR A 5 1.96 -12.53 -21.79
C THR A 5 2.65 -11.26 -21.30
N ASN A 6 2.57 -10.19 -22.10
CA ASN A 6 3.18 -8.92 -21.71
C ASN A 6 2.33 -8.20 -20.65
N ALA A 7 2.92 -7.26 -19.92
CA ALA A 7 2.25 -6.55 -18.82
C ALA A 7 0.94 -5.88 -19.26
N VAL A 8 0.89 -5.35 -20.50
CA VAL A 8 -0.30 -4.70 -21.04
C VAL A 8 -1.46 -5.69 -21.20
N GLN A 9 -1.20 -6.89 -21.73
CA GLN A 9 -2.21 -7.95 -21.87
C GLN A 9 -2.69 -8.49 -20.51
N VAL A 10 -1.80 -8.53 -19.51
CA VAL A 10 -2.18 -8.89 -18.14
C VAL A 10 -3.06 -7.81 -17.52
N ILE A 11 -2.69 -6.53 -17.66
CA ILE A 11 -3.45 -5.39 -17.10
C ILE A 11 -4.79 -5.20 -17.80
N ALA A 12 -4.87 -5.42 -19.12
CA ALA A 12 -6.14 -5.38 -19.86
C ALA A 12 -7.14 -6.43 -19.38
N ARG A 13 -6.65 -7.53 -18.78
CA ARG A 13 -7.45 -8.58 -18.17
C ARG A 13 -7.63 -8.41 -16.66
N ALA A 14 -6.93 -7.45 -16.06
CA ALA A 14 -7.06 -7.18 -14.63
C ALA A 14 -8.45 -6.64 -14.33
N THR A 15 -9.00 -7.07 -13.19
CA THR A 15 -10.26 -6.53 -12.68
C THR A 15 -10.17 -5.02 -12.51
N LYS A 16 -11.31 -4.35 -12.73
CA LYS A 16 -11.45 -2.91 -12.50
C LYS A 16 -10.89 -2.57 -11.12
N CYS A 17 -10.12 -1.48 -11.04
CA CYS A 17 -9.63 -1.00 -9.75
C CYS A 17 -10.82 -0.77 -8.81
N PRO A 18 -10.83 -1.37 -7.61
CA PRO A 18 -11.95 -1.23 -6.70
C PRO A 18 -12.04 0.23 -6.22
N ASP A 19 -13.25 0.66 -5.90
CA ASP A 19 -13.43 1.81 -5.03
C ASP A 19 -13.06 1.41 -3.59
N PHE A 20 -12.81 2.41 -2.75
CA PHE A 20 -12.49 2.20 -1.34
C PHE A 20 -13.39 3.13 -0.54
N GLU A 21 -14.46 2.55 0.02
CA GLU A 21 -15.32 3.21 0.99
C GLU A 21 -14.68 3.16 2.39
N PRO A 22 -15.10 4.01 3.34
CA PRO A 22 -14.53 4.08 4.69
C PRO A 22 -14.29 2.71 5.36
N ASP A 23 -15.29 1.82 5.31
CA ASP A 23 -15.21 0.48 5.93
C ASP A 23 -14.15 -0.42 5.31
N GLU A 24 -13.91 -0.28 4.00
CA GLU A 24 -12.87 -1.03 3.29
C GLU A 24 -11.48 -0.52 3.67
N ILE A 25 -11.34 0.79 3.87
CA ILE A 25 -10.10 1.42 4.33
C ILE A 25 -9.81 1.00 5.78
N PHE A 26 -10.81 1.01 6.67
CA PHE A 26 -10.65 0.49 8.03
C PHE A 26 -10.31 -1.00 8.04
N SER A 27 -10.90 -1.79 7.15
CA SER A 27 -10.59 -3.22 7.02
C SER A 27 -9.17 -3.45 6.51
N LEU A 28 -8.69 -2.64 5.58
CA LEU A 28 -7.29 -2.65 5.14
C LEU A 28 -6.36 -2.32 6.31
N MET A 29 -6.62 -1.24 7.04
CA MET A 29 -5.83 -0.84 8.21
C MET A 29 -5.75 -1.94 9.26
N ARG A 30 -6.89 -2.56 9.61
CA ARG A 30 -6.92 -3.71 10.54
C ARG A 30 -6.08 -4.88 10.05
N ARG A 31 -6.22 -5.24 8.77
CA ARG A 31 -5.46 -6.34 8.16
C ARG A 31 -3.96 -6.08 8.14
N LEU A 32 -3.54 -4.84 7.94
CA LEU A 32 -2.13 -4.43 7.97
C LEU A 32 -1.61 -4.13 9.38
N ASN A 33 -2.47 -4.25 10.41
CA ASN A 33 -2.18 -3.86 11.79
C ASN A 33 -1.66 -2.40 11.91
N MET A 34 -2.32 -1.47 11.20
CA MET A 34 -1.94 -0.06 11.15
C MET A 34 -3.04 0.85 11.70
N ASN A 35 -2.62 1.96 12.30
CA ASN A 35 -3.49 3.09 12.64
C ASN A 35 -3.41 4.19 11.55
N GLU A 36 -4.14 5.30 11.73
CA GLU A 36 -4.20 6.41 10.74
C GLU A 36 -2.80 6.90 10.35
N LYS A 37 -1.90 7.06 11.32
CA LYS A 37 -0.52 7.50 11.10
C LYS A 37 0.29 6.47 10.32
N GLY A 38 0.15 5.19 10.67
CA GLY A 38 0.85 4.09 9.98
C GLY A 38 0.45 4.00 8.50
N LEU A 39 -0.86 4.07 8.22
CA LEU A 39 -1.33 4.08 6.83
C LEU A 39 -0.89 5.35 6.09
N ALA A 40 -0.87 6.51 6.76
CA ALA A 40 -0.41 7.76 6.16
C ALA A 40 1.06 7.69 5.72
N ILE A 41 1.94 7.13 6.56
CA ILE A 41 3.36 6.90 6.23
C ILE A 41 3.48 5.94 5.05
N LEU A 42 2.78 4.80 5.10
CA LEU A 42 2.82 3.79 4.04
C LEU A 42 2.36 4.35 2.69
N MET A 43 1.31 5.18 2.70
CA MET A 43 0.72 5.77 1.50
C MET A 43 1.43 7.07 1.05
N ASN A 44 2.44 7.54 1.80
CA ASN A 44 3.12 8.83 1.60
C ASN A 44 2.15 10.01 1.49
N VAL A 45 1.23 10.13 2.45
CA VAL A 45 0.26 11.23 2.57
C VAL A 45 0.19 11.74 4.00
N THR A 46 -0.56 12.83 4.23
CA THR A 46 -0.78 13.32 5.60
C THR A 46 -1.81 12.46 6.35
N PRO A 47 -1.74 12.36 7.69
CA PRO A 47 -2.80 11.72 8.48
C PRO A 47 -4.18 12.34 8.24
N ALA A 48 -4.24 13.67 8.04
CA ALA A 48 -5.49 14.37 7.69
C ALA A 48 -6.10 13.85 6.37
N THR A 49 -5.27 13.53 5.37
CA THR A 49 -5.74 12.89 4.12
C THR A 49 -6.39 11.54 4.41
N VAL A 50 -5.76 10.70 5.24
CA VAL A 50 -6.33 9.40 5.64
C VAL A 50 -7.65 9.59 6.39
N ARG A 51 -7.74 10.59 7.28
CA ARG A 51 -8.98 10.91 8.00
C ARG A 51 -10.12 11.38 7.08
N LEU A 52 -9.80 12.13 6.02
CA LEU A 52 -10.79 12.48 5.01
C LEU A 52 -11.30 11.25 4.26
N TRP A 53 -10.43 10.28 4.00
CA TRP A 53 -10.82 9.01 3.38
C TRP A 53 -11.68 8.15 4.31
N THR A 54 -11.29 7.99 5.57
CA THR A 54 -12.03 7.17 6.54
C THR A 54 -13.30 7.83 7.08
N SER A 55 -13.48 9.14 6.89
CA SER A 55 -14.76 9.82 7.14
C SER A 55 -15.67 9.86 5.92
N GLY A 56 -15.18 9.47 4.73
CA GLY A 56 -15.92 9.53 3.48
C GLY A 56 -16.03 10.93 2.88
N ALA A 57 -15.42 11.96 3.49
CA ALA A 57 -15.43 13.33 2.99
C ALA A 57 -14.71 13.48 1.65
N VAL A 58 -13.67 12.67 1.41
CA VAL A 58 -12.92 12.63 0.15
C VAL A 58 -12.60 11.17 -0.18
N LYS A 59 -12.66 10.78 -1.46
CA LYS A 59 -12.24 9.44 -1.89
C LYS A 59 -10.74 9.40 -2.24
N PRO A 60 -10.04 8.26 -2.05
CA PRO A 60 -8.67 8.12 -2.54
C PRO A 60 -8.58 8.35 -4.05
N CYS A 61 -7.51 8.97 -4.53
CA CYS A 61 -7.29 9.14 -5.97
C CYS A 61 -7.00 7.80 -6.67
N GLY A 62 -7.05 7.75 -8.00
CA GLY A 62 -6.87 6.51 -8.76
C GLY A 62 -5.56 5.76 -8.44
N THR A 63 -4.46 6.50 -8.29
CA THR A 63 -3.17 5.93 -7.87
C THR A 63 -3.22 5.37 -6.46
N ALA A 64 -3.82 6.10 -5.51
CA ALA A 64 -3.98 5.63 -4.14
C ALA A 64 -4.82 4.35 -4.07
N LYS A 65 -5.94 4.27 -4.82
CA LYS A 65 -6.75 3.04 -4.90
C LYS A 65 -5.95 1.86 -5.44
N ARG A 66 -5.12 2.07 -6.47
CA ARG A 66 -4.28 0.99 -7.02
C ARG A 66 -3.24 0.51 -6.02
N ILE A 67 -2.61 1.42 -5.29
CA ILE A 67 -1.63 1.10 -4.24
C ILE A 67 -2.32 0.35 -3.08
N MET A 68 -3.48 0.83 -2.63
CA MET A 68 -4.29 0.14 -1.61
C MET A 68 -4.72 -1.27 -2.06
N GLN A 69 -5.06 -1.45 -3.34
CA GLN A 69 -5.34 -2.76 -3.92
C GLN A 69 -4.11 -3.68 -3.86
N ILE A 70 -2.92 -3.17 -4.15
CA ILE A 70 -1.67 -3.92 -4.04
C ILE A 70 -1.43 -4.36 -2.59
N TYR A 71 -1.55 -3.45 -1.61
CA TYR A 71 -1.39 -3.80 -0.19
C TYR A 71 -2.48 -4.77 0.31
N SER A 72 -3.68 -4.69 -0.27
CA SER A 72 -4.76 -5.62 0.02
C SER A 72 -4.48 -7.03 -0.50
N ALA A 73 -3.94 -7.13 -1.72
CA ALA A 73 -3.69 -8.41 -2.38
C ALA A 73 -2.37 -9.07 -1.94
N CYS A 74 -1.35 -8.26 -1.65
CA CYS A 74 0.03 -8.66 -1.37
C CYS A 74 0.61 -7.84 -0.21
N PRO A 75 0.19 -8.06 1.05
CA PRO A 75 0.71 -7.31 2.21
C PRO A 75 2.23 -7.42 2.38
N GLU A 76 2.85 -8.51 1.92
CA GLU A 76 4.28 -8.77 2.01
C GLU A 76 5.14 -7.77 1.23
N VAL A 77 4.57 -6.98 0.32
CA VAL A 77 5.33 -5.92 -0.36
C VAL A 77 5.73 -4.79 0.59
N ILE A 78 5.06 -4.65 1.74
CA ILE A 78 5.36 -3.61 2.73
C ILE A 78 6.76 -3.81 3.32
N SER A 79 7.18 -5.06 3.59
CA SER A 79 8.53 -5.32 4.10
C SER A 79 9.63 -4.98 3.11
N LYS A 80 9.33 -4.94 1.80
CA LYS A 80 10.28 -4.51 0.77
C LYS A 80 10.47 -3.00 0.71
N ILE A 81 9.55 -2.24 1.31
CA ILE A 81 9.60 -0.77 1.40
C ILE A 81 10.20 -0.35 2.74
N SER A 82 10.10 -1.20 3.77
CA SER A 82 10.84 -1.04 5.01
C SER A 82 12.34 -1.05 4.70
N VAL A 83 12.99 0.09 4.89
CA VAL A 83 14.45 0.16 4.89
C VAL A 83 14.89 -0.66 6.10
N GLU A 84 15.47 -1.84 5.87
CA GLU A 84 16.38 -2.41 6.86
C GLU A 84 17.57 -1.44 6.90
N THR A 85 17.59 -0.57 7.91
CA THR A 85 18.83 0.10 8.29
C THR A 85 19.79 -0.98 8.76
N GLU A 86 20.55 -1.55 7.83
CA GLU A 86 21.85 -2.12 8.13
C GLU A 86 22.75 -0.95 8.55
N GLU A 87 22.59 -0.48 9.79
CA GLU A 87 23.63 0.29 10.44
C GLU A 87 24.79 -0.66 10.68
N SER A 88 25.84 -0.42 9.91
CA SER A 88 27.21 -0.85 10.16
C SER A 88 27.56 -0.77 11.64
N ASN A 89 27.70 -1.92 12.30
CA ASN A 89 28.65 -2.08 13.39
C ASN A 89 29.74 -3.05 12.92
N ALA A 90 30.55 -2.57 11.98
CA ALA A 90 31.93 -3.00 11.88
C ALA A 90 32.72 -2.27 12.97
N GLU A 91 33.52 -3.04 13.70
CA GLU A 91 34.69 -2.63 14.48
C GLU A 91 34.50 -1.66 15.66
N THR A 92 34.58 -2.22 16.88
CA THR A 92 35.73 -1.91 17.74
C THR A 92 36.23 -3.22 18.36
N ASP A 93 37.17 -3.87 17.67
CA ASP A 93 38.17 -4.73 18.30
C ASP A 93 39.45 -3.89 18.28
N THR A 94 39.78 -3.27 19.42
CA THR A 94 41.13 -2.83 19.83
C THR A 94 41.11 -2.34 21.28
#